data_AF-A0A954LKH4-F1
#
_entry.id   AF-A0A954LKH4-F1
#
_cell.length_a   1.000
_cell.length_b   1.000
_cell.length_c   1.000
_cell.angle_alpha   90.00
_cell.angle_beta   90.00
_cell.angle_gamma   90.00
#
_symmetry.space_group_name_H-M   'P 1'
#
loop_
_entity.id
_entity.type
_entity.pdbx_description
1 polymer ?
#
loop_
_entity_poly.entity_id
_entity_poly.type
_entity_poly.pdbx_seq_one_letter_code
_entity_poly.pdbx_strand_id
1 'polypeptide(L)'
;MGLGTAFHWTFAVGRPTKARLSRWRWQARSILRQSKKLHSVTDEALERSARELRWRCESGEPLKRLLPTSYALVIEATRRAMGLVHYPVQVMGGIGLFEGGIAEMQTGEGKTLTALLPTFLHALSGQGCHVITANEYLAERDSELGAEIFNRLGLTVGCIRHEIPPDERVPEYQADITYGTAKEMGFDFL
;
A
#
# COMPACT_ATOMS: atom_id res chain seq x y z
N MET A 1 -22.26 -0.63 26.61
CA MET A 1 -22.30 -0.38 25.14
C MET A 1 -21.08 -1.04 24.52
N GLY A 2 -21.28 -2.16 23.83
CA GLY A 2 -20.20 -3.07 23.42
C GLY A 2 -19.55 -2.69 22.09
N LEU A 3 -18.22 -2.72 22.07
CA LEU A 3 -17.41 -2.72 20.85
C LEU A 3 -17.40 -4.14 20.25
N GLY A 4 -18.53 -4.54 19.66
CA GLY A 4 -18.69 -5.81 18.97
C GLY A 4 -18.17 -5.76 17.54
N THR A 5 -17.23 -6.64 17.22
CA THR A 5 -17.06 -7.34 15.93
C THR A 5 -17.05 -6.50 14.64
N ALA A 6 -15.86 -6.08 14.19
CA ALA A 6 -15.65 -5.49 12.85
C ALA A 6 -14.71 -6.29 11.93
N PHE A 7 -14.13 -7.41 12.38
CA PHE A 7 -13.14 -8.16 11.59
C PHE A 7 -13.34 -9.66 11.67
N HIS A 8 -13.54 -10.28 10.52
CA HIS A 8 -13.15 -11.67 10.30
C HIS A 8 -11.73 -11.65 9.70
N TRP A 9 -10.98 -12.74 9.77
CA TRP A 9 -9.62 -12.83 9.23
C TRP A 9 -9.49 -14.25 8.70
N THR A 10 -9.22 -14.40 7.43
CA THR A 10 -9.09 -15.71 6.78
C THR A 10 -7.72 -15.82 6.13
N PHE A 11 -6.68 -16.08 6.92
CA PHE A 11 -5.51 -16.75 6.35
C PHE A 11 -5.85 -18.22 6.09
N ALA A 12 -5.13 -18.85 5.18
CA ALA A 12 -5.05 -20.31 5.05
C ALA A 12 -4.60 -21.03 6.35
N VAL A 13 -4.27 -20.30 7.44
CA VAL A 13 -3.78 -20.79 8.75
C VAL A 13 -4.39 -19.99 9.94
N GLY A 14 -5.71 -19.75 9.95
CA GLY A 14 -6.45 -19.33 11.14
C GLY A 14 -6.40 -17.83 11.54
N ARG A 15 -7.16 -17.47 12.59
CA ARG A 15 -7.29 -16.08 13.08
C ARG A 15 -6.02 -15.62 13.82
N PRO A 16 -5.60 -14.35 13.69
CA PRO A 16 -4.45 -13.83 14.42
C PRO A 16 -4.68 -13.88 15.94
N THR A 17 -3.63 -14.24 16.69
CA THR A 17 -3.70 -14.29 18.16
C THR A 17 -3.92 -12.90 18.76
N LYS A 18 -4.47 -12.84 19.98
CA LYS A 18 -4.63 -11.57 20.73
C LYS A 18 -3.31 -10.81 20.90
N ALA A 19 -2.21 -11.53 21.07
CA ALA A 19 -0.86 -10.97 21.16
C ALA A 19 -0.44 -10.31 19.83
N ARG A 20 -0.66 -11.00 18.70
CA ARG A 20 -0.36 -10.47 17.36
C ARG A 20 -1.17 -9.20 17.07
N LEU A 21 -2.48 -9.23 17.34
CA LEU A 21 -3.36 -8.07 17.20
C LEU A 21 -2.94 -6.90 18.10
N SER A 22 -2.52 -7.16 19.34
CA SER A 22 -2.05 -6.10 20.24
C SER A 22 -0.75 -5.47 19.75
N ARG A 23 0.19 -6.27 19.24
CA ARG A 23 1.43 -5.77 18.61
C ARG A 23 1.12 -4.90 17.40
N TRP A 24 0.26 -5.35 16.48
CA TRP A 24 -0.15 -4.56 15.32
C TRP A 24 -0.81 -3.25 15.73
N ARG A 25 -1.71 -3.28 16.73
CA ARG A 25 -2.36 -2.07 17.24
C ARG A 25 -1.37 -1.07 17.82
N TRP A 26 -0.38 -1.55 18.58
CA TRP A 26 0.67 -0.70 19.12
C TRP A 26 1.51 -0.07 18.01
N GLN A 27 1.92 -0.87 17.02
CA GLN A 27 2.69 -0.43 15.88
C GLN A 27 1.92 0.59 15.02
N ALA A 28 0.65 0.32 14.72
CA ALA A 28 -0.23 1.22 13.99
C ALA A 28 -0.36 2.59 14.67
N ARG A 29 -0.55 2.62 15.99
CA ARG A 29 -0.56 3.88 16.75
C ARG A 29 0.77 4.61 16.70
N SER A 30 1.89 3.88 16.70
CA SER A 30 3.22 4.48 16.56
C SER A 30 3.42 5.11 15.18
N ILE A 31 3.04 4.41 14.12
CA ILE A 31 3.09 4.89 12.74
C ILE A 31 2.24 6.15 12.57
N LEU A 32 1.01 6.15 13.09
CA LEU A 32 0.14 7.33 13.03
C LEU A 32 0.74 8.54 13.76
N ARG A 33 1.42 8.33 14.90
CA ARG A 33 2.16 9.41 15.58
C ARG A 33 3.35 9.91 14.76
N GLN A 34 4.05 9.01 14.07
CA GLN A 34 5.17 9.37 13.18
C GLN A 34 4.66 10.19 12.00
N SER A 35 3.57 9.78 11.35
CA SER A 35 2.93 10.52 10.25
C SER A 35 2.55 11.95 10.67
N LYS A 36 1.98 12.15 11.86
CA LYS A 36 1.67 13.50 12.37
C LYS A 36 2.87 14.43 12.47
N LYS A 37 4.08 13.90 12.72
CA LYS A 37 5.31 14.71 12.75
C LYS A 37 5.74 15.17 11.35
N LEU A 38 5.22 14.53 10.30
CA LEU A 38 5.51 14.88 8.90
C LEU A 38 4.61 16.01 8.37
N HIS A 39 3.57 16.41 9.11
CA HIS A 39 2.66 17.50 8.69
C HIS A 39 3.39 18.82 8.40
N SER A 40 4.50 19.09 9.11
CA SER A 40 5.29 20.32 8.97
C SER A 40 6.46 20.18 7.98
N VAL A 41 6.61 19.03 7.32
CA VAL A 41 7.69 18.75 6.38
C VAL A 41 7.27 19.18 4.97
N THR A 42 8.17 19.69 4.13
CA THR A 42 7.82 20.08 2.74
C THR A 42 7.62 18.85 1.84
N ASP A 43 7.04 19.02 0.65
CA ASP A 43 6.89 17.92 -0.32
C ASP A 43 8.26 17.36 -0.74
N GLU A 44 9.25 18.22 -0.96
CA GLU A 44 10.61 17.81 -1.36
C GLU A 44 11.31 17.00 -0.25
N ALA A 45 11.07 17.34 1.01
CA ALA A 45 11.63 16.61 2.14
C ALA A 45 10.89 15.27 2.38
N LEU A 46 9.60 15.20 2.06
CA LEU A 46 8.84 13.96 2.06
C LEU A 46 9.36 12.99 0.99
N GLU A 47 9.54 13.48 -0.24
CA GLU A 47 10.09 12.73 -1.36
C GLU A 47 11.54 12.28 -1.10
N ARG A 48 12.37 13.16 -0.51
CA ARG A 48 13.75 12.79 -0.08
C ARG A 48 13.74 11.64 0.91
N SER A 49 12.81 11.64 1.87
CA SER A 49 12.68 10.56 2.85
C SER A 49 12.27 9.25 2.18
N ALA A 50 11.40 9.30 1.17
CA ALA A 50 11.03 8.14 0.37
C ALA A 50 12.23 7.58 -0.42
N ARG A 51 13.02 8.45 -1.05
CA ARG A 51 14.27 8.06 -1.73
C ARG A 51 15.29 7.42 -0.79
N GLU A 52 15.41 7.93 0.45
CA GLU A 52 16.27 7.30 1.47
C GLU A 52 15.80 5.88 1.80
N LEU A 53 14.49 5.65 1.93
CA LEU A 53 13.96 4.30 2.17
C LEU A 53 14.24 3.35 1.01
N ARG A 54 14.11 3.83 -0.24
CA ARG A 54 14.45 3.04 -1.44
C ARG A 54 15.93 2.64 -1.41
N TRP A 55 16.84 3.59 -1.18
CA TRP A 55 18.27 3.31 -1.07
C TRP A 55 18.59 2.31 0.05
N ARG A 56 17.95 2.43 1.21
CA ARG A 56 18.11 1.49 2.33
C ARG A 56 17.61 0.08 1.98
N CYS A 57 16.50 -0.02 1.26
CA CYS A 57 15.98 -1.28 0.75
C CYS A 57 16.95 -1.93 -0.24
N GLU A 58 17.43 -1.18 -1.22
CA GLU A 58 18.43 -1.62 -2.21
C GLU A 58 19.76 -2.02 -1.55
N SER A 59 20.12 -1.38 -0.44
CA SER A 59 21.28 -1.73 0.39
C SER A 59 21.08 -2.98 1.26
N GLY A 60 19.93 -3.66 1.15
CA GLY A 60 19.64 -4.92 1.83
C GLY A 60 18.99 -4.77 3.21
N GLU A 61 18.51 -3.58 3.60
CA GLU A 61 17.74 -3.46 4.84
C GLU A 61 16.40 -4.20 4.73
N PRO A 62 16.06 -5.08 5.69
CA PRO A 62 14.79 -5.81 5.63
C PRO A 62 13.57 -4.88 5.62
N LEU A 63 12.62 -5.10 4.70
CA LEU A 63 11.37 -4.32 4.59
C LEU A 63 10.63 -4.14 5.91
N LYS A 64 10.68 -5.16 6.78
CA LYS A 64 10.06 -5.09 8.12
C LYS A 64 10.59 -3.94 8.99
N ARG A 65 11.85 -3.54 8.82
CA ARG A 65 12.46 -2.39 9.51
C ARG A 65 12.05 -1.07 8.87
N LEU A 66 11.85 -1.06 7.55
CA LEU A 66 11.41 0.12 6.81
C LEU A 66 9.91 0.41 6.98
N LEU A 67 9.10 -0.62 7.27
CA LEU A 67 7.64 -0.55 7.35
C LEU A 67 7.11 0.65 8.13
N PRO A 68 7.56 0.95 9.37
CA PRO A 68 6.96 2.03 10.13
C PRO A 68 7.11 3.41 9.47
N THR A 69 8.31 3.71 8.96
CA THR A 69 8.59 4.97 8.27
C THR A 69 7.90 5.01 6.91
N SER A 70 7.96 3.91 6.16
CA SER A 70 7.27 3.73 4.88
C SER A 70 5.78 4.04 5.01
N TYR A 71 5.09 3.45 5.99
CA TYR A 71 3.67 3.66 6.19
C TYR A 71 3.37 5.09 6.66
N ALA A 72 4.24 5.70 7.47
CA ALA A 72 4.08 7.08 7.89
C ALA A 72 4.15 8.07 6.71
N LEU A 73 5.04 7.82 5.74
CA LEU A 73 5.14 8.61 4.51
C LEU A 73 3.89 8.47 3.64
N VAL A 74 3.39 7.25 3.45
CA VAL A 74 2.15 7.01 2.69
C VAL A 74 0.96 7.71 3.33
N ILE A 75 0.79 7.62 4.66
CA ILE A 75 -0.32 8.31 5.36
C ILE A 75 -0.25 9.83 5.15
N GLU A 76 0.95 10.42 5.21
CA GLU A 76 1.10 11.86 4.97
C GLU A 76 0.86 12.25 3.50
N ALA A 77 1.35 11.44 2.54
CA ALA A 77 1.09 11.66 1.13
C ALA A 77 -0.42 11.55 0.82
N THR A 78 -1.10 10.57 1.38
CA THR A 78 -2.57 10.42 1.31
C THR A 78 -3.29 11.65 1.88
N ARG A 79 -2.84 12.17 3.03
CA ARG A 79 -3.42 13.37 3.63
C ARG A 79 -3.27 14.59 2.72
N ARG A 80 -2.13 14.76 2.06
CA ARG A 80 -1.87 15.88 1.14
C ARG A 80 -2.68 15.79 -0.14
N ALA A 81 -2.76 14.59 -0.74
CA ALA A 81 -3.50 14.34 -1.96
C ALA A 81 -5.02 14.44 -1.73
N MET A 82 -5.53 13.71 -0.74
CA MET A 82 -6.98 13.47 -0.61
C MET A 82 -7.63 14.11 0.63
N GLY A 83 -6.85 14.70 1.53
CA GLY A 83 -7.36 15.15 2.84
C GLY A 83 -7.75 14.01 3.78
N LEU A 84 -7.45 12.76 3.44
CA LEU A 84 -7.79 11.57 4.22
C LEU A 84 -6.61 11.11 5.07
N VAL A 85 -6.90 10.60 6.27
CA VAL A 85 -5.89 10.00 7.15
C VAL A 85 -6.34 8.59 7.50
N HIS A 86 -5.43 7.63 7.41
CA HIS A 86 -5.72 6.25 7.76
C HIS A 86 -6.16 6.10 9.23
N TYR A 87 -7.17 5.27 9.47
CA TYR A 87 -7.54 4.84 10.80
C TYR A 87 -6.57 3.75 11.32
N PRO A 88 -6.45 3.58 12.66
CA PRO A 88 -5.60 2.53 13.23
C PRO A 88 -5.90 1.13 12.67
N VAL A 89 -7.16 0.83 12.36
CA VAL A 89 -7.57 -0.46 11.82
C VAL A 89 -7.10 -0.68 10.38
N GLN A 90 -7.05 0.37 9.57
CA GLN A 90 -6.51 0.32 8.20
C GLN A 90 -5.00 0.08 8.25
N VAL A 91 -4.28 0.79 9.13
CA VAL A 91 -2.84 0.56 9.32
C VAL A 91 -2.56 -0.86 9.84
N MET A 92 -3.40 -1.39 10.74
CA MET A 92 -3.32 -2.79 11.18
C MET A 92 -3.57 -3.76 10.02
N GLY A 93 -4.54 -3.49 9.14
CA GLY A 93 -4.80 -4.26 7.93
C GLY A 93 -3.58 -4.29 7.00
N GLY A 94 -2.96 -3.13 6.76
CA GLY A 94 -1.74 -3.03 5.98
C GLY A 94 -0.57 -3.79 6.59
N ILE A 95 -0.41 -3.80 7.92
CA ILE A 95 0.61 -4.64 8.60
C ILE A 95 0.27 -6.12 8.42
N GLY A 96 -1.01 -6.47 8.54
CA GLY A 96 -1.49 -7.83 8.31
C GLY A 96 -1.12 -8.33 6.92
N LEU A 97 -1.45 -7.57 5.88
CA LEU A 97 -1.10 -7.86 4.48
C LEU A 97 0.40 -8.06 4.28
N PHE A 98 1.23 -7.16 4.79
CA PHE A 98 2.70 -7.30 4.73
C PHE A 98 3.20 -8.60 5.37
N GLU A 99 2.56 -9.08 6.45
CA GLU A 99 2.94 -10.34 7.09
C GLU A 99 2.31 -11.59 6.44
N GLY A 100 1.93 -11.53 5.16
CA GLY A 100 1.30 -12.61 4.39
C GLY A 100 -0.21 -12.67 4.51
N GLY A 101 -0.81 -11.62 5.09
CA GLY A 101 -2.21 -11.37 5.38
C GLY A 101 -3.23 -11.72 4.33
N ILE A 102 -4.38 -12.23 4.79
CA ILE A 102 -5.66 -11.81 4.21
C ILE A 102 -6.34 -10.88 5.22
N ALA A 103 -6.43 -9.60 4.85
CA ALA A 103 -7.11 -8.59 5.65
C ALA A 103 -8.59 -8.54 5.26
N GLU A 104 -9.45 -9.19 6.05
CA GLU A 104 -10.89 -9.08 5.84
C GLU A 104 -11.40 -7.75 6.41
N MET A 105 -11.99 -6.96 5.53
CA MET A 105 -12.55 -5.66 5.86
C MET A 105 -13.93 -5.57 5.22
N GLN A 106 -14.89 -4.95 5.90
CA GLN A 106 -16.21 -4.75 5.32
C GLN A 106 -16.16 -3.70 4.20
N THR A 107 -17.19 -3.66 3.36
CA THR A 107 -17.35 -2.57 2.38
C THR A 107 -17.47 -1.24 3.12
N GLY A 108 -16.76 -0.22 2.67
CA GLY A 108 -16.71 1.09 3.33
C GLY A 108 -15.55 1.28 4.33
N GLU A 109 -14.87 0.21 4.75
CA GLU A 109 -13.72 0.30 5.68
C GLU A 109 -12.42 0.85 5.05
N GLY A 110 -12.45 1.22 3.76
CA GLY A 110 -11.30 1.78 3.04
C GLY A 110 -10.22 0.75 2.69
N LYS A 111 -10.60 -0.31 1.98
CA LYS A 111 -9.68 -1.34 1.45
C LYS A 111 -8.61 -0.75 0.54
N THR A 112 -9.02 0.10 -0.41
CA THR A 112 -8.11 0.79 -1.33
C THR A 112 -7.08 1.62 -0.56
N LEU A 113 -7.54 2.44 0.40
CA LEU A 113 -6.67 3.24 1.25
C LEU A 113 -5.68 2.38 2.05
N THR A 114 -6.14 1.24 2.57
CA THR A 114 -5.32 0.28 3.31
C THR A 114 -4.24 -0.36 2.45
N ALA A 115 -4.57 -0.71 1.19
CA ALA A 115 -3.66 -1.36 0.26
C ALA A 115 -2.48 -0.47 -0.13
N LEU A 116 -2.64 0.87 -0.13
CA LEU A 116 -1.55 1.78 -0.45
C LEU A 116 -0.31 1.59 0.44
N LEU A 117 -0.52 1.19 1.70
CA LEU A 117 0.55 1.02 2.69
C LEU A 117 1.54 -0.09 2.29
N PRO A 118 1.12 -1.37 2.16
CA PRO A 118 2.02 -2.43 1.72
C PRO A 118 2.48 -2.26 0.26
N THR A 119 1.66 -1.68 -0.63
CA THR A 119 2.04 -1.45 -2.03
C THR A 119 3.29 -0.60 -2.14
N PHE A 120 3.32 0.56 -1.48
CA PHE A 120 4.51 1.42 -1.48
C PHE A 120 5.73 0.71 -0.88
N LEU A 121 5.56 0.01 0.25
CA LEU A 121 6.66 -0.70 0.91
C LEU A 121 7.30 -1.77 0.01
N HIS A 122 6.49 -2.57 -0.69
CA HIS A 122 7.00 -3.60 -1.59
C HIS A 122 7.66 -3.02 -2.84
N ALA A 123 7.11 -1.91 -3.36
CA ALA A 123 7.65 -1.23 -4.53
C ALA A 123 9.06 -0.61 -4.28
N LEU A 124 9.43 -0.33 -3.03
CA LEU A 124 10.80 0.13 -2.67
C LEU A 124 11.92 -0.84 -3.10
N SER A 125 11.60 -2.12 -3.33
CA SER A 125 12.57 -3.10 -3.81
C SER A 125 13.02 -2.90 -5.26
N GLY A 126 12.28 -2.09 -6.04
CA GLY A 126 12.52 -1.92 -7.48
C GLY A 126 12.16 -3.15 -8.33
N GLN A 127 11.48 -4.15 -7.75
CA GLN A 127 11.06 -5.37 -8.46
C GLN A 127 9.61 -5.31 -8.99
N GLY A 128 8.99 -4.13 -8.92
CA GLY A 128 7.56 -3.94 -9.20
C GLY A 128 6.65 -4.41 -8.07
N CYS A 129 5.44 -3.84 -8.00
CA CYS A 129 4.38 -4.29 -7.10
C CYS A 129 3.05 -4.37 -7.87
N HIS A 130 2.51 -5.58 -8.03
CA HIS A 130 1.24 -5.78 -8.74
C HIS A 130 0.06 -5.65 -7.79
N VAL A 131 -0.85 -4.72 -8.07
CA VAL A 131 -2.12 -4.55 -7.35
C VAL A 131 -3.26 -5.09 -8.21
N ILE A 132 -3.79 -6.24 -7.81
CA ILE A 132 -4.81 -6.96 -8.56
C ILE A 132 -6.20 -6.53 -8.10
N THR A 133 -7.03 -6.07 -9.03
CA THR A 133 -8.42 -5.69 -8.79
C THR A 133 -9.40 -6.67 -9.45
N ALA A 134 -10.69 -6.52 -9.13
CA ALA A 134 -11.73 -7.41 -9.64
C ALA A 134 -12.15 -7.10 -11.10
N ASN A 135 -11.95 -5.87 -11.57
CA ASN A 135 -12.29 -5.44 -12.92
C ASN A 135 -11.47 -4.20 -13.33
N GLU A 136 -11.44 -3.92 -14.63
CA GLU A 136 -10.62 -2.86 -15.21
C GLU A 136 -10.99 -1.46 -14.69
N TYR A 137 -12.29 -1.18 -14.51
CA TYR A 137 -12.73 0.09 -13.92
C TYR A 137 -12.11 0.34 -12.54
N LEU A 138 -12.04 -0.69 -11.68
CA LEU A 138 -11.39 -0.58 -10.38
C LEU A 138 -9.88 -0.46 -10.50
N ALA A 139 -9.25 -1.14 -11.47
CA ALA A 139 -7.81 -0.99 -11.71
C ALA A 139 -7.47 0.45 -12.11
N GLU A 140 -8.18 1.00 -13.10
CA GLU A 140 -8.00 2.36 -13.60
C GLU A 140 -8.20 3.40 -12.50
N ARG A 141 -9.37 3.38 -11.86
CA ARG A 141 -9.68 4.31 -10.75
C ARG A 141 -8.66 4.23 -9.61
N ASP A 142 -8.29 3.03 -9.19
CA ASP A 142 -7.36 2.87 -8.06
C ASP A 142 -5.91 3.20 -8.46
N SER A 143 -5.56 3.06 -9.74
CA SER A 143 -4.26 3.48 -10.29
C SER A 143 -4.12 5.01 -10.36
N GLU A 144 -5.18 5.74 -10.76
CA GLU A 144 -5.18 7.20 -10.78
C GLU A 144 -5.04 7.77 -9.36
N LEU A 145 -5.81 7.21 -8.41
CA LEU A 145 -5.71 7.54 -7.00
C LEU A 145 -4.31 7.21 -6.45
N GLY A 146 -3.80 6.03 -6.78
CA GLY A 146 -2.45 5.59 -6.42
C GLY A 146 -1.38 6.55 -6.95
N ALA A 147 -1.48 6.97 -8.21
CA ALA A 147 -0.54 7.87 -8.86
C ALA A 147 -0.45 9.22 -8.14
N GLU A 148 -1.57 9.80 -7.71
CA GLU A 148 -1.57 11.07 -6.95
C GLU A 148 -0.76 10.98 -5.64
N ILE A 149 -0.68 9.79 -5.05
CA ILE A 149 -0.04 9.54 -3.76
C ILE A 149 1.41 9.07 -3.96
N PHE A 150 1.63 8.07 -4.82
CA PHE A 150 2.93 7.45 -5.02
C PHE A 150 3.91 8.34 -5.80
N ASN A 151 3.43 9.14 -6.75
CA ASN A 151 4.28 10.10 -7.46
C ASN A 151 4.89 11.14 -6.51
N ARG A 152 4.15 11.56 -5.47
CA ARG A 152 4.68 12.45 -4.41
C ARG A 152 5.80 11.82 -3.58
N LEU A 153 5.88 10.50 -3.59
CA LEU A 153 6.91 9.71 -2.93
C LEU A 153 7.96 9.19 -3.94
N GLY A 154 7.92 9.67 -5.19
CA GLY A 154 8.89 9.35 -6.22
C GLY A 154 8.77 7.94 -6.82
N LEU A 155 7.60 7.30 -6.71
CA LEU A 155 7.31 6.02 -7.37
C LEU A 155 6.30 6.23 -8.49
N THR A 156 6.51 5.50 -9.59
CA THR A 156 5.66 5.50 -10.78
C THR A 156 4.55 4.45 -10.68
N VAL A 157 3.43 4.72 -11.37
CA VAL A 157 2.26 3.83 -11.39
C VAL A 157 1.85 3.57 -12.83
N GLY A 158 1.70 2.29 -13.17
CA GLY A 158 1.11 1.81 -14.41
C GLY A 158 -0.24 1.13 -14.18
N CYS A 159 -1.02 0.98 -15.25
CA CYS A 159 -2.30 0.29 -15.26
C CYS A 159 -2.48 -0.55 -16.53
N ILE A 160 -2.63 -1.85 -16.33
CA ILE A 160 -2.93 -2.81 -17.38
C ILE A 160 -4.44 -2.84 -17.66
N ARG A 161 -4.80 -2.57 -18.92
CA ARG A 161 -6.17 -2.58 -19.45
C ARG A 161 -6.24 -3.46 -20.71
N HIS A 162 -7.42 -3.93 -21.07
CA HIS A 162 -7.58 -4.82 -22.22
C HIS A 162 -7.20 -4.15 -23.55
N GLU A 163 -7.45 -2.85 -23.68
CA GLU A 163 -7.27 -2.09 -24.93
C GLU A 163 -5.82 -1.70 -25.22
N ILE A 164 -4.87 -1.97 -24.32
CA ILE A 164 -3.46 -1.59 -24.49
C ILE A 164 -2.78 -2.59 -25.45
N PRO A 165 -2.22 -2.12 -26.58
CA PRO A 165 -1.45 -2.95 -27.50
C PRO A 165 -0.27 -3.65 -26.81
N PRO A 166 0.12 -4.87 -27.20
CA PRO A 166 1.16 -5.64 -26.50
C PRO A 166 2.50 -4.91 -26.30
N ASP A 167 2.93 -4.12 -27.28
CA ASP A 167 4.15 -3.30 -27.23
C ASP A 167 4.05 -2.13 -26.24
N GLU A 168 2.85 -1.62 -25.99
CA GLU A 168 2.57 -0.55 -25.03
C GLU A 168 2.36 -1.05 -23.59
N ARG A 169 2.31 -2.37 -23.36
CA ARG A 169 2.18 -2.95 -22.00
C ARG A 169 3.50 -2.99 -21.24
N VAL A 170 4.63 -3.01 -21.95
CA VAL A 170 5.97 -3.10 -21.34
C VAL A 170 6.24 -1.91 -20.40
N PRO A 171 5.99 -0.64 -20.79
CA PRO A 171 6.10 0.49 -19.87
C PRO A 171 5.24 0.38 -18.61
N GLU A 172 4.03 -0.17 -18.72
CA GLU A 172 3.10 -0.32 -17.59
C GLU A 172 3.63 -1.32 -16.53
N TYR A 173 4.30 -2.37 -16.97
CA TYR A 173 5.00 -3.31 -16.08
C TYR A 173 6.37 -2.82 -15.60
N GLN A 174 6.96 -1.82 -16.27
CA GLN A 174 8.21 -1.17 -15.84
C GLN A 174 7.99 -0.11 -14.77
N ALA A 175 6.74 0.29 -14.50
CA ALA A 175 6.42 1.13 -13.38
C ALA A 175 6.76 0.45 -12.04
N ASP A 176 7.04 1.24 -11.00
CA ASP A 176 7.33 0.69 -9.67
C ASP A 176 6.10 -0.05 -9.10
N ILE A 177 4.89 0.35 -9.52
CA ILE A 177 3.60 -0.23 -9.12
C ILE A 177 2.73 -0.41 -10.38
N THR A 178 2.12 -1.58 -10.54
CA THR A 178 1.25 -1.88 -11.69
C THR A 178 -0.12 -2.36 -11.20
N TYR A 179 -1.18 -1.66 -11.58
CA TYR A 179 -2.55 -2.07 -11.35
C TYR A 179 -3.07 -2.90 -12.52
N GLY A 180 -3.99 -3.82 -12.27
CA GLY A 180 -4.61 -4.62 -13.33
C GLY A 180 -5.57 -5.66 -12.79
N THR A 181 -6.19 -6.41 -13.70
CA THR A 181 -7.04 -7.55 -13.31
C THR A 181 -6.22 -8.84 -13.31
N ALA A 182 -6.67 -9.83 -12.53
CA ALA A 182 -6.05 -11.15 -12.52
C ALA A 182 -6.08 -11.81 -13.91
N LYS A 183 -7.14 -11.52 -14.69
CA LYS A 183 -7.31 -12.02 -16.04
C LYS A 183 -6.23 -11.48 -16.97
N GLU A 184 -6.07 -10.15 -17.04
CA GLU A 184 -5.15 -9.51 -17.99
C GLU A 184 -3.68 -9.84 -17.65
N MET A 185 -3.29 -9.76 -16.38
CA MET A 185 -1.93 -10.14 -15.95
C MET A 185 -1.66 -11.64 -16.17
N GLY A 186 -2.69 -12.48 -16.04
CA GLY A 186 -2.60 -13.90 -16.34
C GLY A 186 -2.39 -14.17 -17.82
N PHE A 187 -3.07 -13.44 -18.71
CA PHE A 187 -2.87 -13.55 -20.16
C PHE A 187 -1.49 -13.06 -20.60
N ASP A 188 -0.96 -11.99 -20.00
CA ASP A 188 0.38 -11.50 -20.33
C ASP A 188 1.50 -12.46 -19.94
N PHE A 189 1.24 -13.34 -18.97
CA PHE A 189 2.19 -14.36 -18.54
C PHE A 189 2.20 -15.59 -19.47
N LEU A 190 1.06 -15.92 -20.09
CA LEU A 190 0.86 -17.10 -20.94
C LEU A 190 1.43 -16.90 -22.34
#